data_AF-A0A970TNB1-F1
#
_entry.id   AF-A0A970TNB1-F1
#
_cell.length_a   1.000
_cell.length_b   1.000
_cell.length_c   1.000
_cell.angle_alpha   90.00
_cell.angle_beta   90.00
_cell.angle_gamma   90.00
#
_symmetry.space_group_name_H-M   'P 1'
#
loop_
_entity.id
_entity.type
_entity.pdbx_description
1 polymer ?
#
loop_
_entity_poly.entity_id
_entity_poly.type
_entity_poly.pdbx_seq_one_letter_code
_entity_poly.pdbx_strand_id
1 'polypeptide(L)'
;IRLLRESLQSDSTKNMLARIKKGAIASVKSNIVHRSIIGLAIFGVYVFFMLGKMPFWLASFLALSAVLIFVRFDKTLKTVLKMLLIAALCVAGIVLLFQYAFNVPMP
;
A
#
# COMPACT_ATOMS: atom_id res chain seq x y z
N ILE A 1 -39.19 0.37 18.37
CA ILE A 1 -38.59 -0.89 18.94
C ILE A 1 -39.02 -2.14 18.16
N ARG A 2 -40.29 -2.28 17.75
CA ARG A 2 -40.77 -3.43 16.95
C ARG A 2 -40.07 -3.60 15.59
N LEU A 3 -39.86 -2.49 14.87
CA LEU A 3 -39.16 -2.47 13.56
C LEU A 3 -37.66 -2.82 13.64
N LEU A 4 -36.98 -2.47 14.74
CA LEU A 4 -35.58 -2.87 14.96
C LEU A 4 -35.46 -4.38 15.24
N ARG A 5 -36.44 -4.95 15.94
CA ARG A 5 -36.49 -6.37 16.26
C ARG A 5 -36.82 -7.22 15.03
N GLU A 6 -37.68 -6.72 14.13
CA GLU A 6 -37.97 -7.34 12.84
C GLU A 6 -36.77 -7.28 11.87
N SER A 7 -36.04 -6.17 11.83
CA SER A 7 -34.80 -6.08 11.03
C SER A 7 -33.69 -7.01 11.56
N LEU A 8 -33.61 -7.22 12.87
CA LEU A 8 -32.65 -8.17 13.48
C LEU A 8 -33.03 -9.65 13.31
N GLN A 9 -34.32 -9.98 13.22
CA GLN A 9 -34.78 -11.36 12.97
C GLN A 9 -34.84 -11.72 11.48
N SER A 10 -35.02 -10.74 10.60
CA SER A 10 -35.11 -10.93 9.14
C SER A 10 -33.74 -11.04 8.46
N ASP A 11 -32.70 -10.39 9.00
CA ASP A 11 -31.34 -10.47 8.46
C ASP A 11 -30.66 -11.75 8.95
N SER A 12 -31.18 -12.88 8.48
CA SER A 12 -30.66 -14.23 8.71
C SER A 12 -29.15 -14.20 8.55
N THR A 13 -28.43 -14.70 9.56
CA THR A 13 -26.96 -14.79 9.58
C THR A 13 -26.38 -15.42 8.30
N LYS A 14 -27.15 -16.26 7.60
CA LYS A 14 -26.83 -16.80 6.26
C LYS A 14 -26.81 -15.74 5.16
N ASN A 15 -27.72 -14.78 5.18
CA ASN A 15 -27.78 -13.64 4.25
C ASN A 15 -26.66 -12.65 4.55
N MET A 16 -26.35 -12.41 5.82
CA MET A 16 -25.22 -11.58 6.23
C MET A 16 -23.88 -12.22 5.80
N LEU A 17 -23.71 -13.53 6.00
CA LEU A 17 -22.54 -14.27 5.55
C LEU A 17 -22.43 -14.34 4.02
N ALA A 18 -23.55 -14.47 3.31
CA ALA A 18 -23.59 -14.41 1.85
C ALA A 18 -23.25 -13.01 1.31
N ARG A 19 -23.64 -11.94 2.01
CA ARG A 19 -23.27 -10.56 1.69
C ARG A 19 -21.81 -10.26 2.00
N ILE A 20 -21.26 -10.77 3.11
CA ILE A 20 -19.83 -10.69 3.42
C ILE A 20 -19.02 -11.46 2.38
N LYS A 21 -19.45 -12.67 2.01
CA LYS A 21 -18.79 -13.50 0.98
C LYS A 21 -18.86 -12.83 -0.40
N LYS A 22 -20.03 -12.31 -0.80
CA LYS A 22 -20.16 -11.52 -2.05
C LYS A 22 -19.35 -10.23 -2.02
N GLY A 23 -19.32 -9.52 -0.90
CA GLY A 23 -18.54 -8.29 -0.70
C GLY A 23 -17.03 -8.56 -0.71
N ALA A 24 -16.59 -9.67 -0.12
CA ALA A 24 -15.21 -10.13 -0.17
C ALA A 24 -14.80 -10.54 -1.59
N ILE A 25 -15.65 -11.30 -2.31
CA ILE A 25 -15.40 -11.68 -3.70
C ILE A 25 -15.38 -10.45 -4.61
N ALA A 26 -16.31 -9.51 -4.44
CA ALA A 26 -16.35 -8.26 -5.19
C ALA A 26 -15.16 -7.34 -4.85
N SER A 27 -14.70 -7.34 -3.60
CA SER A 27 -13.49 -6.62 -3.19
C SER A 27 -12.24 -7.24 -3.81
N VAL A 28 -12.08 -8.56 -3.75
CA VAL A 28 -10.94 -9.28 -4.37
C VAL A 28 -10.93 -9.12 -5.89
N LYS A 29 -12.10 -9.06 -6.53
CA LYS A 29 -12.23 -8.79 -7.98
C LYS A 29 -12.03 -7.31 -8.33
N SER A 30 -11.98 -6.41 -7.35
CA SER A 30 -11.76 -4.99 -7.59
C SER A 30 -10.29 -4.74 -7.94
N ASN A 31 -10.04 -3.95 -8.99
CA ASN A 31 -8.71 -3.51 -9.40
C ASN A 31 -7.92 -2.84 -8.26
N ILE A 32 -8.61 -2.31 -7.26
CA ILE A 32 -8.00 -1.71 -6.07
C ILE A 32 -7.27 -2.77 -5.24
N VAL A 33 -7.91 -3.90 -4.94
CA VAL A 33 -7.30 -4.96 -4.12
C VAL A 33 -6.16 -5.63 -4.87
N HIS A 34 -6.30 -5.83 -6.19
CA HIS A 34 -5.21 -6.37 -6.99
C HIS A 34 -3.98 -5.45 -7.00
N ARG A 35 -4.18 -4.13 -7.11
CA ARG A 35 -3.08 -3.14 -6.99
C ARG A 35 -2.45 -3.13 -5.61
N SER A 36 -3.24 -3.26 -4.54
CA SER A 36 -2.73 -3.36 -3.17
C SER A 36 -1.90 -4.62 -2.94
N ILE A 37 -2.32 -5.77 -3.47
CA ILE A 37 -1.57 -7.04 -3.40
C ILE A 37 -0.22 -6.90 -4.09
N ILE A 38 -0.16 -6.23 -5.24
CA ILE A 38 1.10 -6.02 -5.96
C ILE A 38 2.01 -5.03 -5.22
N GLY A 39 1.45 -3.96 -4.64
CA GLY A 39 2.19 -3.07 -3.75
C GLY A 39 2.78 -3.83 -2.55
N LEU A 40 2.02 -4.75 -1.96
CA LEU A 40 2.49 -5.61 -0.87
C LEU A 40 3.61 -6.55 -1.32
N ALA A 41 3.52 -7.12 -2.52
CA ALA A 41 4.57 -7.96 -3.09
C ALA A 41 5.88 -7.18 -3.29
N ILE A 42 5.80 -5.96 -3.83
CA ILE A 42 6.96 -5.06 -3.98
C ILE A 42 7.57 -4.73 -2.62
N PHE A 43 6.73 -4.49 -1.61
CA PHE A 43 7.19 -4.25 -0.24
C PHE A 43 7.88 -5.48 0.37
N GLY A 44 7.39 -6.68 0.08
CA GLY A 44 8.05 -7.93 0.46
C GLY A 44 9.45 -8.04 -0.13
N VAL A 45 9.61 -7.75 -1.43
CA VAL A 45 10.93 -7.73 -2.08
C VAL A 45 11.85 -6.68 -1.44
N TYR A 46 11.32 -5.51 -1.11
CA TYR A 46 12.07 -4.47 -0.41
C TYR A 46 12.62 -4.95 0.94
N VAL A 47 11.77 -5.56 1.77
CA VAL A 47 12.17 -6.00 3.12
C VAL A 47 13.13 -7.18 3.08
N PHE A 48 12.83 -8.22 2.29
CA PHE A 48 13.60 -9.46 2.31
C PHE A 48 14.88 -9.41 1.45
N PHE A 49 14.89 -8.58 0.40
CA PHE A 49 15.98 -8.61 -0.57
C PHE A 49 16.83 -7.33 -0.58
N MET A 50 16.25 -6.17 -0.29
CA MET A 50 16.96 -4.88 -0.44
C MET A 50 17.52 -4.35 0.88
N LEU A 51 16.76 -4.41 1.98
CA LEU A 51 17.19 -3.86 3.28
C LEU A 51 18.52 -4.43 3.81
N GLY A 52 18.86 -5.67 3.45
CA GLY A 52 20.12 -6.30 3.87
C GLY A 52 21.26 -6.23 2.86
N LYS A 53 21.01 -5.73 1.63
CA LYS A 53 22.02 -5.77 0.54
C LYS A 53 22.37 -4.42 -0.05
N MET A 54 21.56 -3.39 0.20
CA MET A 54 21.76 -2.05 -0.34
C MET A 54 21.60 -1.01 0.78
N PRO A 55 22.26 0.15 0.67
CA PRO A 55 22.08 1.24 1.63
C PRO A 55 20.60 1.64 1.72
N PHE A 56 20.12 1.87 2.94
CA PHE A 56 18.70 2.09 3.24
C PHE A 56 18.04 3.15 2.35
N TRP A 57 18.75 4.24 2.06
CA TRP A 57 18.26 5.34 1.21
C TRP A 57 17.95 4.85 -0.21
N LEU A 58 18.84 4.07 -0.82
CA LEU A 58 18.66 3.56 -2.17
C LEU A 58 17.53 2.53 -2.22
N ALA A 59 17.48 1.66 -1.20
CA ALA A 59 16.46 0.64 -1.10
C ALA A 59 15.06 1.28 -0.97
N SER A 60 14.93 2.28 -0.09
CA SER A 60 13.68 3.00 0.15
C SER A 60 13.23 3.73 -1.11
N PHE A 61 14.15 4.37 -1.84
CA PHE A 61 13.84 5.08 -3.07
C PHE A 61 13.32 4.16 -4.17
N LEU A 62 13.97 3.01 -4.38
CA LEU A 62 13.55 2.06 -5.40
C LEU A 62 12.19 1.43 -5.07
N ALA A 63 11.94 1.12 -3.80
CA ALA A 63 10.65 0.58 -3.36
C ALA A 63 9.52 1.60 -3.52
N LEU A 64 9.73 2.85 -3.08
CA LEU A 64 8.72 3.90 -3.17
C LEU A 64 8.40 4.25 -4.63
N SER A 65 9.44 4.38 -5.47
CA SER A 65 9.28 4.66 -6.89
C SER A 65 8.56 3.52 -7.62
N ALA A 66 8.93 2.26 -7.36
CA ALA A 66 8.25 1.10 -7.93
C ALA A 66 6.76 1.06 -7.55
N VAL A 67 6.42 1.29 -6.29
CA VAL A 67 5.02 1.33 -5.83
C VAL A 67 4.25 2.49 -6.46
N LEU A 68 4.81 3.71 -6.49
CA LEU A 68 4.12 4.87 -7.05
C LEU A 68 3.87 4.71 -8.57
N ILE A 69 4.90 4.29 -9.32
CA ILE A 69 4.79 4.03 -10.75
C ILE A 69 3.76 2.93 -11.00
N PHE A 70 3.77 1.87 -10.19
CA PHE A 70 2.84 0.76 -10.32
C PHE A 70 1.38 1.19 -10.05
N VAL A 71 1.15 1.92 -8.96
CA VAL A 71 -0.21 2.31 -8.50
C VAL A 71 -0.85 3.33 -9.45
N ARG A 72 -0.06 4.28 -9.97
CA ARG A 72 -0.50 5.32 -10.91
C ARG A 72 0.13 5.11 -12.28
N PHE A 73 -0.12 3.94 -12.88
CA PHE A 73 0.27 3.61 -14.25
C PHE A 73 -0.50 4.43 -15.31
N ASP A 74 -0.44 5.75 -15.21
CA ASP A 74 -0.76 6.70 -16.28
C ASP A 74 0.52 6.81 -17.10
N LYS A 75 0.49 6.33 -18.36
CA LYS A 75 1.63 6.24 -19.31
C LYS A 75 2.29 7.59 -19.66
N THR A 76 2.08 8.62 -18.86
CA THR A 76 2.56 9.98 -19.05
C THR A 76 3.90 10.16 -18.34
N LEU A 77 4.97 10.33 -19.12
CA LEU A 77 6.33 10.51 -18.61
C LEU A 77 6.45 11.67 -17.60
N LYS A 78 5.69 12.75 -17.79
CA LYS A 78 5.64 13.89 -16.84
C LYS A 78 5.13 13.46 -15.46
N THR A 79 4.20 12.52 -15.39
CA THR A 79 3.63 12.03 -14.13
C THR A 79 4.61 11.11 -13.42
N VAL A 80 5.28 10.23 -14.17
CA VAL A 80 6.35 9.35 -13.64
C VAL A 80 7.47 10.18 -13.02
N LEU A 81 7.93 11.23 -13.72
CA LEU A 81 8.99 12.09 -13.22
C LEU A 81 8.59 12.82 -11.93
N LYS A 82 7.36 13.35 -11.86
CA LYS A 82 6.83 13.96 -10.62
C LYS A 82 6.81 12.97 -9.46
N MET A 83 6.39 11.73 -9.72
CA MET A 83 6.35 10.69 -8.69
C MET A 83 7.75 10.28 -8.22
N LEU A 84 8.72 10.23 -9.12
CA LEU A 84 10.12 9.97 -8.79
C LEU A 84 10.69 11.08 -7.90
N LEU A 85 10.37 12.34 -8.20
CA LEU A 85 10.82 13.51 -7.44
C LEU A 85 10.22 13.53 -6.02
N ILE A 86 8.93 13.20 -5.90
CA ILE A 86 8.27 13.05 -4.59
C ILE A 86 8.90 11.91 -3.80
N ALA A 87 9.18 10.78 -4.44
CA ALA A 87 9.84 9.66 -3.79
C ALA A 87 11.23 10.05 -3.27
N ALA A 88 12.04 10.74 -4.08
CA ALA A 88 13.35 11.25 -3.66
C ALA A 88 13.25 12.20 -2.46
N LEU A 89 12.30 13.14 -2.49
CA LEU A 89 12.04 14.07 -1.39
C LEU A 89 11.60 13.36 -0.11
N CYS A 90 10.69 12.39 -0.20
CA CYS A 90 10.26 11.59 0.94
C CYS A 90 11.43 10.82 1.56
N VAL A 91 12.25 10.15 0.75
CA VAL A 91 13.37 9.37 1.26
C VAL A 91 14.45 10.29 1.85
N ALA A 92 14.74 11.42 1.21
CA ALA A 92 15.64 12.42 1.78
C ALA A 92 15.12 12.96 3.13
N GLY A 93 13.81 13.21 3.23
CA GLY A 93 13.16 13.62 4.48
C GLY A 93 13.29 12.56 5.56
N ILE A 94 13.02 11.29 5.25
CA ILE A 94 13.18 10.16 6.18
C ILE A 94 14.64 10.07 6.66
N VAL A 95 15.59 10.08 5.73
CA VAL A 95 17.02 9.96 6.07
C VAL A 95 17.50 11.14 6.92
N LEU A 96 17.10 12.37 6.58
CA LEU A 96 17.38 13.55 7.41
C LEU A 96 16.79 13.42 8.81
N LEU A 97 15.56 12.93 8.92
CA LEU A 97 14.90 12.77 10.22
C LEU A 97 15.65 11.77 11.10
N PHE A 98 16.08 10.65 10.54
CA PHE A 98 16.85 9.65 11.28
C PHE A 98 18.29 10.06 11.58
N GLN A 99 18.97 10.74 10.66
CA GLN A 99 20.32 11.22 10.91
C GLN A 99 20.34 12.43 11.86
N TYR A 100 19.39 13.36 11.72
CA TYR A 100 19.40 14.61 12.48
C TYR A 100 18.57 14.55 13.77
N ALA A 101 17.39 13.90 13.76
CA ALA A 101 16.55 13.82 14.95
C ALA A 101 16.88 12.60 15.82
N PHE A 102 17.29 11.47 15.22
CA PHE A 102 17.61 10.25 15.96
C PHE A 102 19.12 9.97 16.08
N ASN A 103 19.97 10.68 15.32
CA ASN A 103 21.43 10.51 15.32
C ASN A 103 21.88 9.04 15.12
N VAL A 104 21.08 8.26 14.39
CA VAL A 104 21.34 6.84 14.12
C VAL A 104 22.04 6.72 12.77
N PRO A 105 23.26 6.17 12.71
CA PRO A 105 23.90 5.86 11.43
C PRO A 105 23.13 4.73 10.76
N MET A 106 22.59 5.00 9.57
CA MET A 106 21.90 4.00 8.78
C MET A 106 22.90 3.10 8.02
N PRO A 107 22.62 1.79 7.90
CA PRO A 107 23.37 0.87 7.07
C PRO A 107 23.14 1.05 5.55
#